data_AF-A0A3D0W5W3-F1
#
_entry.id   AF-A0A3D0W5W3-F1
#
_cell.length_a   1.000
_cell.length_b   1.000
_cell.length_c   1.000
_cell.angle_alpha   90.00
_cell.angle_beta   90.00
_cell.angle_gamma   90.00
#
_symmetry.space_group_name_H-M   'P 1'
#
loop_
_entity.id
_entity.type
_entity.pdbx_description
1 polymer ?
#
loop_
_entity_poly.entity_id
_entity_poly.type
_entity_poly.pdbx_seq_one_letter_code
_entity_poly.pdbx_strand_id
1 'polypeptide(L)'
;MKWLNRLSFILTALIGVGVVRDFFAKYEVLVFNKNDVDEARNETETQEHAMDLRGSPSHECVCGSNQFYVRAVFHDYEIAQYFLDMQCANCGSLLTAPTPVDRTTE
;
A
#
# COMPACT_ATOMS: atom_id res chain seq x y z
N MET A 1 35.59 -25.78 40.66
CA MET A 1 34.48 -26.09 39.73
C MET A 1 34.23 -24.97 38.71
N LYS A 2 35.22 -24.60 37.87
CA LYS A 2 35.04 -23.61 36.78
C LYS A 2 35.08 -24.25 35.38
N TRP A 3 35.68 -25.43 35.27
CA TRP A 3 35.85 -26.15 34.01
C TRP A 3 34.59 -26.90 33.55
N LEU A 4 33.77 -27.40 34.49
CA LEU A 4 32.46 -28.02 34.18
C LEU A 4 31.49 -27.02 33.52
N ASN A 5 31.48 -25.76 33.99
CA ASN A 5 30.68 -24.71 33.36
C ASN A 5 31.16 -24.39 31.95
N ARG A 6 32.47 -24.50 31.66
CA ARG A 6 33.00 -24.27 30.31
C ARG A 6 32.61 -25.38 29.34
N LEU A 7 32.64 -26.64 29.77
CA LEU A 7 32.17 -27.76 28.96
C LEU A 7 30.66 -27.69 28.72
N SER A 8 29.88 -27.32 29.73
CA SER A 8 28.44 -27.12 29.59
C SER A 8 28.13 -26.04 28.54
N PHE A 9 28.76 -24.87 28.61
CA PHE A 9 28.58 -23.80 27.62
C PHE A 9 28.91 -24.23 26.19
N ILE A 10 29.96 -25.03 26.00
CA ILE A 10 30.33 -25.55 24.67
C ILE A 10 29.24 -26.49 24.14
N LEU A 11 28.72 -27.37 25.01
CA LEU A 11 27.68 -28.33 24.64
C LEU A 11 26.36 -27.62 24.27
N THR A 12 25.95 -26.62 25.04
CA THR A 12 24.75 -25.83 24.73
C THR A 12 24.92 -25.00 23.46
N ALA A 13 26.12 -24.47 23.21
CA ALA A 13 26.41 -23.71 21.99
C ALA A 13 26.30 -24.60 20.74
N LEU A 14 26.84 -25.82 20.78
CA LEU A 14 26.77 -26.76 19.65
C LEU A 14 25.34 -27.18 19.32
N ILE A 15 24.53 -27.45 20.35
CA ILE A 15 23.11 -27.75 20.17
C ILE A 15 22.37 -26.52 19.62
N GLY A 16 22.64 -25.33 20.16
CA GLY A 16 22.03 -24.08 19.70
C GLY A 16 22.32 -23.78 18.23
N VAL A 17 23.56 -23.98 17.77
CA VAL A 17 23.91 -23.81 16.35
C VAL A 17 23.12 -24.75 15.44
N GLY A 18 22.92 -26.01 15.85
CA GLY A 18 22.10 -26.97 15.11
C GLY A 18 20.66 -26.52 14.94
N VAL A 19 20.05 -26.02 16.02
CA VAL A 19 18.67 -25.51 16.02
C VAL A 19 18.54 -24.28 15.12
N VAL A 20 19.46 -23.32 15.23
CA VAL A 20 19.46 -22.11 14.41
C VAL A 20 19.59 -22.47 12.92
N ARG A 21 20.47 -23.42 12.59
CA ARG A 21 20.66 -23.84 11.20
C ARG A 21 19.42 -24.52 10.61
N ASP A 22 18.74 -25.37 11.39
CA ASP A 22 17.50 -26.03 10.96
C ASP A 22 16.34 -25.04 10.80
N PHE A 23 16.28 -24.00 11.64
CA PHE A 23 15.31 -22.92 11.53
C PHE A 23 15.49 -22.11 10.23
N PHE A 24 16.70 -21.63 9.94
CA PHE A 24 16.99 -20.87 8.71
C PHE A 24 16.96 -21.74 7.44
N ALA A 25 17.01 -23.06 7.54
CA ALA A 25 16.82 -23.96 6.39
C ALA A 25 15.34 -24.18 6.04
N LYS A 26 14.43 -24.06 7.02
CA LYS A 26 12.99 -24.27 6.83
C LYS A 26 12.21 -22.99 6.60
N TYR A 27 12.69 -21.87 7.13
CA TYR A 27 11.98 -20.61 7.12
C TYR A 27 12.80 -19.52 6.43
N GLU A 28 12.11 -18.75 5.58
CA GLU A 28 12.63 -17.50 5.04
C GLU A 28 12.22 -16.37 6.00
N VAL A 29 13.20 -15.62 6.50
CA VAL A 29 12.99 -14.52 7.43
C VAL A 29 13.21 -13.21 6.69
N LEU A 30 12.13 -12.44 6.50
CA LEU A 30 12.20 -11.08 5.98
C LEU A 30 12.42 -10.12 7.16
N VAL A 31 13.55 -9.42 7.14
CA VAL A 31 13.90 -8.40 8.13
C VAL A 31 13.75 -7.03 7.47
N PHE A 32 12.79 -6.24 7.95
CA PHE A 32 12.58 -4.87 7.52
C PHE A 32 13.11 -3.89 8.57
N ASN A 33 13.69 -2.78 8.12
CA ASN A 33 14.04 -1.69 9.03
C ASN A 33 12.75 -1.02 9.51
N LYS A 34 12.71 -0.60 10.77
CA LYS A 34 11.56 0.12 11.31
C LYS A 34 11.29 1.41 10.54
N ASN A 35 12.36 2.10 10.09
CA ASN A 35 12.23 3.33 9.31
C ASN A 35 11.52 3.09 7.97
N ASP A 36 11.86 2.00 7.26
CA ASP A 36 11.24 1.64 5.98
C ASP A 36 9.74 1.32 6.15
N VAL A 37 9.38 0.72 7.30
CA VAL A 37 7.97 0.42 7.64
C VAL A 37 7.20 1.70 7.98
N ASP A 38 7.82 2.63 8.69
CA ASP A 38 7.18 3.88 9.07
C ASP A 38 7.01 4.82 7.84
N GLU A 39 7.93 4.81 6.88
CA GLU A 39 7.78 5.53 5.60
C GLU A 39 6.59 5.00 4.78
N ALA A 40 6.46 3.67 4.66
CA ALA A 40 5.31 3.04 3.99
C ALA A 40 3.97 3.34 4.70
N ARG A 41 3.98 3.54 6.02
CA ARG A 41 2.79 3.98 6.78
C ARG A 41 2.45 5.44 6.51
N ASN A 42 3.44 6.31 6.43
CA ASN A 42 3.21 7.74 6.20
C ASN A 42 2.65 8.04 4.80
N GLU A 43 3.02 7.26 3.78
CA GLU A 43 2.34 7.34 2.47
C GLU A 43 0.82 7.10 2.59
N THR A 44 0.42 6.26 3.55
CA THR A 44 -0.98 5.95 3.82
C THR A 44 -1.68 7.07 4.61
N GLU A 45 -0.96 7.87 5.43
CA GLU A 45 -1.54 8.96 6.22
C GLU A 45 -2.11 10.12 5.37
N THR A 46 -1.75 10.23 4.09
CA THR A 46 -2.43 11.15 3.15
C THR A 46 -3.94 10.85 3.05
N GLN A 47 -4.38 9.66 3.49
CA GLN A 47 -5.80 9.29 3.58
C GLN A 47 -6.59 10.01 4.70
N GLU A 48 -5.98 10.69 5.68
CA GLU A 48 -6.75 11.38 6.73
C GLU A 48 -7.61 12.53 6.18
N HIS A 49 -7.33 13.02 4.96
CA HIS A 49 -8.14 14.01 4.25
C HIS A 49 -9.03 13.42 3.14
N ALA A 50 -9.11 12.10 2.99
CA ALA A 50 -9.96 11.47 2.00
C ALA A 50 -11.43 11.56 2.41
N MET A 51 -12.25 12.22 1.59
CA MET A 51 -13.69 12.33 1.78
C MET A 51 -14.44 11.57 0.70
N ASP A 52 -15.66 11.14 1.01
CA ASP A 52 -16.59 10.62 0.01
C ASP A 52 -17.45 11.76 -0.55
N LEU A 53 -17.14 12.18 -1.78
CA LEU A 53 -17.78 13.28 -2.51
C LEU A 53 -18.57 12.75 -3.72
N ARG A 54 -18.93 11.46 -3.74
CA ARG A 54 -19.73 10.87 -4.81
C ARG A 54 -21.15 11.43 -4.81
N GLY A 55 -21.78 11.48 -5.99
CA GLY A 55 -23.17 11.89 -6.18
C GLY A 55 -23.34 13.11 -7.08
N SER A 56 -22.35 14.01 -7.14
CA SER A 56 -22.27 15.07 -8.14
C SER A 56 -21.06 14.83 -9.05
N PRO A 57 -21.23 14.83 -10.38
CA PRO A 57 -20.11 14.80 -11.30
C PRO A 57 -19.18 15.99 -11.04
N SER A 58 -17.87 15.76 -10.99
CA SER A 58 -16.89 16.83 -10.77
C SER A 58 -15.66 16.70 -11.66
N HIS A 59 -15.19 17.82 -12.21
CA HIS A 59 -13.94 17.89 -12.97
C HIS A 59 -12.71 18.19 -12.10
N GLU A 60 -12.92 18.60 -10.86
CA GLU A 60 -11.87 19.01 -9.93
C GLU A 60 -12.22 18.55 -8.50
N CYS A 61 -11.22 18.12 -7.75
CA CYS A 61 -11.39 17.78 -6.34
C CYS A 61 -11.39 19.04 -5.47
N VAL A 62 -12.03 19.00 -4.29
CA VAL A 62 -11.99 20.08 -3.29
C VAL A 62 -10.58 20.43 -2.80
N CYS A 63 -9.61 19.54 -3.02
CA CYS A 63 -8.20 19.82 -2.75
C CYS A 63 -7.49 20.58 -3.89
N GLY A 64 -8.19 20.92 -4.98
CA GLY A 64 -7.64 21.60 -6.17
C GLY A 64 -6.95 20.69 -7.19
N SER A 65 -7.05 19.37 -7.05
CA SER A 65 -6.47 18.41 -8.01
C SER A 65 -7.47 18.06 -9.11
N ASN A 66 -6.98 17.94 -10.34
CA ASN A 66 -7.74 17.51 -11.51
C ASN A 66 -7.27 16.15 -12.08
N GLN A 67 -6.51 15.38 -11.29
CA GLN A 67 -6.00 14.07 -11.67
C GLN A 67 -6.68 12.97 -10.85
N PHE A 68 -7.20 11.95 -11.54
CA PHE A 68 -8.02 10.91 -10.93
C PHE A 68 -7.63 9.52 -11.40
N TYR A 69 -7.64 8.56 -10.49
CA TYR A 69 -7.66 7.14 -10.81
C TYR A 69 -9.09 6.74 -11.15
N VAL A 70 -9.29 6.28 -12.38
CA VAL A 70 -10.58 5.79 -12.88
C VAL A 70 -10.41 4.41 -13.50
N ARG A 71 -11.38 3.53 -13.26
CA ARG A 71 -11.42 2.24 -13.97
C ARG A 71 -11.92 2.49 -15.39
N ALA A 72 -11.25 1.92 -16.38
CA ALA A 72 -11.61 2.06 -17.78
C ALA A 72 -11.51 0.74 -18.54
N VAL A 73 -12.29 0.63 -19.61
CA VAL A 73 -12.25 -0.46 -20.59
C VAL A 73 -11.63 0.09 -21.86
N PHE A 74 -10.62 -0.62 -22.36
CA PHE A 74 -9.96 -0.32 -23.62
C PHE A 74 -10.50 -1.19 -24.76
N HIS A 75 -10.63 -0.60 -25.94
CA HIS A 75 -10.95 -1.27 -27.18
C HIS A 75 -10.15 -0.62 -28.31
N ASP A 76 -9.52 -1.40 -29.18
CA ASP A 76 -8.69 -0.89 -30.29
C ASP A 76 -7.70 0.21 -29.88
N TYR A 77 -6.96 0.00 -28.78
CA TYR A 77 -5.99 0.96 -28.23
C TYR A 77 -6.57 2.29 -27.73
N GLU A 78 -7.88 2.45 -27.66
CA GLU A 78 -8.57 3.63 -27.13
C GLU A 78 -9.44 3.29 -25.91
N ILE A 79 -9.75 4.30 -25.08
CA ILE A 79 -10.70 4.17 -23.97
C ILE A 79 -12.12 4.15 -24.56
N ALA A 80 -12.77 2.99 -24.49
CA ALA A 80 -14.15 2.82 -24.97
C ALA A 80 -15.19 3.17 -23.90
N GLN A 81 -14.84 2.96 -22.63
CA GLN A 81 -15.73 3.22 -21.50
C GLN A 81 -14.90 3.50 -20.24
N TYR A 82 -15.44 4.33 -19.35
CA TYR A 82 -14.93 4.48 -17.99
C TYR A 82 -16.08 4.36 -16.98
N PHE A 83 -15.73 3.98 -15.76
CA PHE A 83 -16.68 3.90 -14.66
C PHE A 83 -16.80 5.25 -13.95
N LEU A 84 -17.96 5.52 -13.36
CA LEU A 84 -18.22 6.79 -12.70
C LEU A 84 -17.56 6.90 -11.31
N ASP A 85 -17.15 5.79 -10.70
CA ASP A 85 -16.36 5.85 -9.47
C ASP A 85 -14.91 6.20 -9.79
N MET A 86 -14.43 7.33 -9.28
CA MET A 86 -13.03 7.74 -9.39
C MET A 86 -12.44 8.17 -8.04
N GLN A 87 -11.12 8.11 -7.93
CA GLN A 87 -10.38 8.53 -6.74
C GLN A 87 -9.40 9.65 -7.09
N CYS A 88 -9.36 10.71 -6.30
CA CYS A 88 -8.39 11.79 -6.44
C CYS A 88 -6.96 11.28 -6.21
N ALA A 89 -6.06 11.54 -7.16
CA ALA A 89 -4.67 11.09 -7.09
C ALA A 89 -3.84 11.81 -6.00
N ASN A 90 -4.31 12.96 -5.51
CA ASN A 90 -3.60 13.78 -4.52
C ASN A 90 -4.06 13.54 -3.07
N CYS A 91 -5.37 13.56 -2.81
CA CYS A 91 -5.90 13.46 -1.44
C CYS A 91 -6.68 12.16 -1.16
N GLY A 92 -6.79 11.25 -2.13
CA GLY A 92 -7.48 9.98 -1.97
C GLY A 92 -9.02 10.06 -1.85
N SER A 93 -9.61 11.25 -1.92
CA SER A 93 -11.07 11.44 -1.90
C SER A 93 -11.75 10.68 -3.04
N LEU A 94 -12.96 10.18 -2.80
CA LEU A 94 -13.79 9.48 -3.79
C LEU A 94 -14.75 10.48 -4.44
N LEU A 95 -14.87 10.46 -5.77
CA LEU A 95 -15.68 11.38 -6.55
C LEU A 95 -16.44 10.64 -7.64
N THR A 96 -17.43 11.31 -8.22
CA THR A 96 -18.14 10.85 -9.42
C THR A 96 -17.52 11.47 -10.68
N ALA A 97 -17.03 10.63 -11.60
CA ALA A 97 -16.45 11.07 -12.85
C ALA A 97 -17.50 11.72 -13.75
N PRO A 98 -17.19 12.86 -14.39
CA PRO A 98 -18.11 13.55 -15.28
C PRO A 98 -18.21 12.85 -16.63
N THR A 99 -19.39 12.95 -17.25
CA THR A 99 -19.72 12.39 -18.55
C THR A 99 -20.13 13.47 -19.54
N PRO A 100 -20.06 13.20 -20.85
CA PRO A 100 -20.57 14.14 -21.85
C PRO A 100 -22.05 14.49 -21.66
N VAL A 101 -22.85 13.62 -21.03
CA VAL A 101 -24.27 13.85 -20.73
C VAL A 101 -24.46 14.92 -19.65
N ASP A 102 -23.45 15.12 -18.77
CA ASP A 102 -23.50 16.14 -17.71
C ASP A 102 -23.22 17.56 -18.24
N ARG A 103 -22.83 17.69 -19.51
CA ARG A 103 -22.69 19.01 -20.14
C ARG A 103 -24.09 19.59 -20.36
N THR A 104 -24.47 20.57 -19.56
CA THR A 104 -25.62 21.42 -19.88
C THR A 104 -25.33 22.16 -21.18
N THR A 105 -26.19 22.00 -22.18
CA THR A 105 -26.14 22.77 -23.41
C THR A 105 -26.40 24.24 -23.09
N GLU A 106 -25.34 25.03 -22.97
CA GLU A 106 -25.38 26.48 -23.10
C GLU A 106 -25.16 26.89 -24.57
#